data_AF-A0A2I0DUJ2-F1
#
_entry.id   AF-A0A2I0DUJ2-F1
#
_cell.length_a   1.000
_cell.length_b   1.000
_cell.length_c   1.000
_cell.angle_alpha   90.00
_cell.angle_beta   90.00
_cell.angle_gamma   90.00
#
_symmetry.space_group_name_H-M   'P 1'
#
loop_
_entity.id
_entity.type
_entity.pdbx_description
1 polymer ?
#
loop_
_entity_poly.entity_id
_entity_poly.type
_entity_poly.pdbx_seq_one_letter_code
_entity_poly.pdbx_strand_id
1 'polypeptide(L)' 'MLDINDFSLSFGDKKALDSICLSIAAGEKVAIIGSSGSGKSTLIRYIY' A
#
# COMPACT_ATOMS: atom_id res chain seq x y z
N MET A 1 -11.24 -1.97 11.17
CA MET A 1 -9.97 -1.24 11.35
C MET A 1 -8.93 -2.02 10.58
N LEU A 2 -8.27 -1.40 9.62
CA LEU A 2 -7.14 -1.95 8.87
C LEU A 2 -5.88 -1.29 9.40
N ASP A 3 -4.87 -2.09 9.75
CA ASP A 3 -3.59 -1.58 10.23
C ASP A 3 -2.45 -2.38 9.58
N ILE A 4 -1.55 -1.66 8.93
CA ILE A 4 -0.43 -2.20 8.16
C ILE A 4 0.82 -1.52 8.70
N ASN A 5 1.79 -2.32 9.11
CA ASN A 5 3.07 -1.85 9.60
C ASN A 5 4.20 -2.49 8.80
N ASP A 6 5.10 -1.66 8.28
CA ASP A 6 6.33 -2.07 7.59
C ASP A 6 6.12 -3.05 6.41
N PHE A 7 5.07 -2.83 5.61
CA PHE A 7 4.79 -3.69 4.46
C PHE A 7 5.68 -3.34 3.26
N SER A 8 6.52 -4.30 2.88
CA SER A 8 7.36 -4.23 1.68
C SER A 8 7.00 -5.33 0.70
N LEU A 9 7.11 -5.03 -0.60
CA LEU A 9 6.90 -6.02 -1.66
C LEU A 9 7.89 -5.76 -2.80
N SER A 10 8.53 -6.83 -3.27
CA SER A 10 9.44 -6.79 -4.41
C SER A 10 8.99 -7.75 -5.51
N PHE A 11 9.20 -7.34 -6.76
CA PHE A 11 9.09 -8.21 -7.93
C PHE A 11 10.50 -8.40 -8.51
N GLY A 12 11.10 -9.55 -8.21
CA GLY A 12 12.54 -9.76 -8.44
C GLY A 12 13.35 -8.73 -7.66
N ASP A 13 14.30 -8.08 -8.34
CA ASP A 13 15.18 -7.07 -7.74
C ASP A 13 14.52 -5.69 -7.58
N LYS A 14 13.31 -5.51 -8.11
CA LYS A 14 12.60 -4.23 -8.03
C LYS A 14 11.69 -4.19 -6.80
N LYS A 15 11.97 -3.27 -5.89
CA LYS A 15 11.09 -2.93 -4.78
C LYS A 15 9.86 -2.16 -5.31
N ALA A 16 8.69 -2.77 -5.20
CA ALA A 16 7.42 -2.20 -5.65
C ALA A 16 6.71 -1.43 -4.53
N LEU A 17 6.86 -1.89 -3.29
CA LEU A 17 6.41 -1.23 -2.08
C LEU A 17 7.53 -1.31 -1.04
N ASP A 18 7.73 -0.21 -0.33
CA ASP A 18 8.83 -0.06 0.62
C ASP A 18 8.31 0.45 1.96
N SER A 19 8.38 -0.40 2.98
CA SER A 19 8.06 -0.08 4.38
C SER A 19 6.79 0.75 4.54
N ILE A 20 5.71 0.32 3.87
CA ILE A 20 4.43 1.03 3.90
C ILE A 20 3.77 0.83 5.26
N CYS A 21 3.42 1.95 5.90
CA CYS A 21 2.57 1.99 7.09
C CYS A 21 1.24 2.67 6.76
N LEU A 22 0.12 2.04 7.11
CA LEU A 22 -1.22 2.52 6.81
C LEU A 22 -2.20 2.06 7.89
N SER A 23 -2.91 3.02 8.50
CA SER A 23 -4.00 2.74 9.43
C SER A 23 -5.28 3.37 8.91
N ILE A 24 -6.36 2.58 8.81
CA ILE A 24 -7.69 3.03 8.36
C ILE A 24 -8.72 2.62 9.43
N ALA A 25 -9.42 3.61 9.96
CA ALA A 25 -10.47 3.40 10.94
C ALA A 25 -11.75 2.84 10.29
N ALA A 26 -12.62 2.22 11.10
CA ALA A 26 -13.91 1.77 10.60
C ALA A 26 -14.77 2.96 10.14
N GLY A 27 -15.34 2.87 8.93
CA GLY A 27 -16.16 3.94 8.35
C GLY A 27 -15.36 5.04 7.65
N GLU A 28 -14.03 5.00 7.70
CA GLU A 28 -13.17 5.95 7.00
C GLU A 28 -13.10 5.65 5.50
N LYS A 29 -13.01 6.70 4.68
CA LYS A 29 -12.80 6.61 3.23
C LYS A 29 -11.45 7.24 2.89
N VAL A 30 -10.56 6.44 2.33
CA VAL A 30 -9.19 6.87 2.01
C VAL A 30 -8.96 6.77 0.50
N ALA A 31 -8.28 7.77 -0.07
CA ALA A 31 -7.84 7.76 -1.46
C ALA A 31 -6.32 7.66 -1.53
N ILE A 32 -5.81 6.72 -2.33
CA ILE A 32 -4.37 6.55 -2.56
C ILE A 32 -4.00 7.32 -3.84
N ILE A 33 -3.13 8.32 -3.72
CA ILE A 33 -2.69 9.19 -4.82
C ILE A 33 -1.18 9.07 -5.09
N GLY A 34 -0.74 9.48 -6.29
CA GLY A 34 0.66 9.44 -6.70
C GLY A 34 0.86 9.12 -8.18
N SER A 35 2.08 9.29 -8.68
CA SER A 35 2.47 9.10 -10.09
C SER A 35 2.18 7.69 -10.62
N SER A 36 2.00 7.53 -11.94
CA SER A 36 1.88 6.18 -12.53
C SER A 36 3.10 5.33 -12.19
N GLY A 37 2.87 4.05 -11.85
CA GLY A 37 3.95 3.14 -11.42
C GLY A 37 4.41 3.28 -9.97
N SER A 38 3.84 4.18 -9.16
CA SER A 38 4.22 4.37 -7.75
C SER A 38 3.75 3.27 -6.78
N GLY A 39 3.28 2.12 -7.28
CA GLY A 39 2.84 1.00 -6.44
C GLY A 39 1.40 1.06 -5.92
N LYS A 40 0.57 2.05 -6.30
CA LYS A 40 -0.81 2.18 -5.77
C LYS A 40 -1.70 0.96 -6.01
N SER A 41 -1.80 0.49 -7.25
CA SER A 41 -2.59 -0.70 -7.59
C SER A 41 -2.00 -1.96 -6.96
N THR A 42 -0.68 -2.00 -6.81
CA THR A 42 0.02 -3.06 -6.08
C THR A 42 -0.36 -3.05 -4.60
N LEU A 43 -0.36 -1.90 -3.95
CA LEU A 43 -0.78 -1.75 -2.56
C LEU A 43 -2.21 -2.25 -2.39
N ILE A 44 -3.16 -1.72 -3.17
CA ILE A 44 -4.58 -2.12 -3.10
C ILE A 44 -4.76 -3.63 -3.26
N ARG A 45 -4.12 -4.24 -4.26
CA ARG A 45 -4.27 -5.67 -4.58
C ARG A 45 -3.81 -6.62 -3.47
N TYR A 46 -2.89 -6.19 -2.61
CA TYR A 46 -2.33 -7.03 -1.56
C TYR A 46 -2.91 -6.73 -0.18
N ILE A 47 -3.66 -5.63 -0.03
CA ILE A 47 -4.29 -5.23 1.24
C ILE A 47 -5.82 -5.37 1.22
N TYR A 48 -6.42 -5.59 0.05
CA TYR A 48 -7.84 -5.81 -0.19
C TYR A 48 -8.05 -6.99 -1.13
#